data_AF-A0A496R005-F1
#
_entry.id   AF-A0A496R005-F1
#
_cell.length_a   1.000
_cell.length_b   1.000
_cell.length_c   1.000
_cell.angle_alpha   90.00
_cell.angle_beta   90.00
_cell.angle_gamma   90.00
#
_symmetry.space_group_name_H-M   'P 1'
#
loop_
_entity.id
_entity.type
_entity.pdbx_description
1 polymer ?
#
loop_
_entity_poly.entity_id
_entity_poly.type
_entity_poly.pdbx_seq_one_letter_code
_entity_poly.pdbx_strand_id
1 'polypeptide(L)'
;PTFSEHVIRLLVTHPWPGNIRELKNSVERAVYREEGSEISDLILDPFQNPWETKSENRFPRPEWPVNLKEEVQDLEEQRLLQALEESEGHQGNAAELLSLSYDQFRGLYRKNLPAS
;
A
#
# COMPACT_ATOMS: atom_id res chain seq x y z
N PRO A 1 0.80 -20.05 30.16
CA PRO A 1 0.62 -18.72 30.77
C PRO A 1 -0.82 -18.25 30.55
N THR A 2 -1.37 -17.47 31.48
CA THR A 2 -2.67 -16.80 31.36
C THR A 2 -2.48 -15.39 30.80
N PHE A 3 -3.52 -14.78 30.23
CA PHE A 3 -3.45 -13.38 29.78
C PHE A 3 -4.01 -12.46 30.87
N SER A 4 -3.32 -11.35 31.12
CA SER A 4 -3.90 -10.30 31.94
C SER A 4 -5.15 -9.71 31.26
N GLU A 5 -6.06 -9.17 32.05
CA GLU A 5 -7.29 -8.55 31.53
C GLU A 5 -6.99 -7.39 30.55
N HIS A 6 -5.88 -6.69 30.76
CA HIS A 6 -5.39 -5.66 29.85
C HIS A 6 -4.99 -6.23 28.49
N VAL A 7 -4.24 -7.34 28.47
CA VAL A 7 -3.84 -8.00 27.22
C VAL A 7 -5.04 -8.56 26.48
N ILE A 8 -6.02 -9.13 27.18
CA ILE A 8 -7.28 -9.58 26.56
C ILE A 8 -8.00 -8.41 25.88
N ARG A 9 -8.08 -7.25 26.55
CA ARG A 9 -8.66 -6.03 25.94
C ARG A 9 -7.90 -5.61 24.69
N LEU A 10 -6.57 -5.61 24.70
CA LEU A 10 -5.76 -5.30 23.52
C LEU A 10 -6.02 -6.29 22.37
N LEU A 11 -6.08 -7.59 22.66
CA LEU A 11 -6.32 -8.62 21.65
C LEU A 11 -7.70 -8.49 20.98
N VAL A 12 -8.73 -8.08 21.73
CA VAL A 12 -10.10 -7.92 21.24
C VAL A 12 -10.31 -6.60 20.51
N THR A 13 -9.68 -5.52 20.96
CA THR A 13 -9.88 -4.18 20.41
C THR A 13 -9.00 -3.86 19.21
N HIS A 14 -7.88 -4.58 19.04
CA HIS A 14 -6.98 -4.35 17.93
C HIS A 14 -7.60 -4.82 16.59
N PRO A 15 -7.51 -4.03 15.50
CA PRO A 15 -8.20 -4.33 14.24
C PRO A 15 -7.58 -5.45 13.40
N TRP A 16 -6.38 -5.94 13.74
CA TRP A 16 -5.66 -7.02 13.04
C TRP A 16 -5.64 -6.88 11.51
N PRO A 17 -5.06 -5.78 10.99
CA PRO A 17 -5.13 -5.42 9.57
C PRO A 17 -4.54 -6.49 8.63
N GLY A 18 -3.61 -7.32 9.10
CA GLY A 18 -3.00 -8.42 8.33
C GLY A 18 -3.54 -9.82 8.60
N ASN A 19 -4.77 -9.96 9.12
CA ASN A 19 -5.50 -11.22 9.38
C ASN A 19 -5.05 -12.00 10.63
N ILE A 20 -5.66 -13.18 10.85
CA ILE A 20 -5.44 -14.09 12.00
C ILE A 20 -3.97 -14.51 12.21
N ARG A 21 -3.13 -14.39 11.18
CA ARG A 21 -1.68 -14.66 11.28
C ARG A 21 -0.98 -13.66 12.19
N GLU A 22 -1.38 -12.39 12.17
CA GLU A 22 -0.82 -11.37 13.06
C GLU A 22 -1.17 -11.63 14.53
N LEU A 23 -2.43 -12.01 14.79
CA LEU A 23 -2.88 -12.43 16.12
C LEU A 23 -2.05 -13.62 16.62
N LYS A 24 -1.94 -14.66 15.79
CA LYS A 24 -1.16 -15.87 16.12
C LYS A 24 0.29 -15.53 16.43
N ASN A 25 0.98 -14.78 15.55
CA ASN A 25 2.38 -14.41 15.73
C ASN A 25 2.60 -13.55 16.98
N SER A 26 1.66 -12.66 17.30
CA SER A 26 1.73 -11.81 18.50
C SER A 26 1.59 -12.63 19.78
N VAL A 27 0.64 -13.57 19.80
CA VAL A 27 0.45 -14.50 20.92
C VAL A 27 1.64 -15.46 21.08
N GLU A 28 2.15 -16.04 19.99
CA GLU A 28 3.31 -16.94 20.02
C GLU A 28 4.55 -16.24 20.59
N ARG A 29 4.80 -14.99 20.19
CA ARG A 29 5.92 -14.19 20.72
C ARG A 29 5.76 -13.86 22.20
N ALA A 30 4.56 -13.51 22.64
CA ALA A 30 4.30 -13.20 24.03
C ALA A 30 4.49 -14.42 24.93
N VAL A 31 4.01 -15.59 24.49
CA VAL A 31 4.23 -16.88 25.18
C VAL A 31 5.72 -17.25 25.23
N TYR A 32 6.48 -16.96 24.17
CA TYR A 32 7.92 -17.27 24.14
C TYR A 32 8.76 -16.36 25.04
N ARG A 33 8.35 -15.10 25.20
CA ARG A 33 9.10 -14.10 25.98
C ARG A 33 8.82 -14.20 27.48
N GLU A 34 7.61 -14.58 27.86
CA GLU A 34 7.23 -14.65 29.27
C GLU A 34 7.71 -15.95 29.90
N GLU A 35 8.66 -15.83 30.82
CA GLU A 35 9.11 -16.94 31.67
C GLU A 35 8.13 -17.22 32.83
N GLY A 36 7.11 -16.36 33.00
CA GLY A 36 6.13 -16.40 34.08
C GLY A 36 4.78 -17.05 33.74
N SER A 37 3.88 -17.07 34.72
CA SER A 37 2.54 -17.66 34.59
C SER A 37 1.50 -16.73 33.94
N GLU A 38 1.81 -15.44 33.77
CA GLU A 38 0.92 -14.43 33.22
C GLU A 38 1.62 -13.56 32.17
N ILE A 39 0.95 -13.33 31.04
CA ILE A 39 1.35 -12.39 29.99
C ILE A 39 0.68 -11.05 30.29
N SER A 40 1.47 -10.08 30.73
CA SER A 40 0.99 -8.73 31.08
C SER A 40 1.16 -7.69 29.97
N ASP A 41 1.99 -7.97 28.97
CA ASP A 41 2.28 -7.06 27.86
C ASP A 41 2.26 -7.79 26.50
N LEU A 42 1.94 -7.05 25.43
CA LEU A 42 1.81 -7.59 24.08
C LEU A 42 2.32 -6.59 23.03
N ILE A 43 3.38 -6.98 22.32
CA ILE A 43 3.84 -6.24 21.14
C ILE A 43 3.00 -6.63 19.93
N LEU A 44 2.04 -5.77 19.58
CA LEU A 44 1.09 -5.96 18.48
C LEU A 44 1.75 -5.84 17.11
N ASP A 45 2.65 -4.88 16.94
CA ASP A 45 3.42 -4.70 15.72
C ASP A 45 4.91 -4.58 16.06
N PRO A 46 5.72 -5.61 15.74
CA PRO A 46 7.15 -5.66 16.03
C PRO A 46 7.98 -4.74 15.13
N PHE A 47 7.36 -4.19 14.08
CA PHE A 47 8.00 -3.36 13.07
C PHE A 47 7.58 -1.90 13.18
N GLN A 48 6.77 -1.52 14.18
CA GLN A 48 6.42 -0.11 14.39
C GLN A 48 7.67 0.74 14.48
N ASN A 49 7.89 1.50 13.43
CA ASN A 49 8.89 2.54 13.41
C ASN A 49 8.32 3.72 14.22
N PRO A 50 8.99 4.19 15.29
CA PRO A 50 8.53 5.35 16.06
C PRO A 50 8.33 6.64 15.25
N TRP A 51 8.84 6.68 14.01
CA TRP A 51 8.75 7.79 13.07
C TRP A 51 7.68 7.60 11.99
N GLU A 52 6.91 6.52 12.02
CA GLU A 52 5.84 6.27 11.05
C GLU A 52 4.65 7.20 11.35
N THR A 53 4.72 8.40 10.80
CA THR A 53 3.55 9.27 10.69
C THR A 53 2.51 8.49 9.92
N LYS A 54 1.35 8.22 10.55
CA LYS A 54 0.19 7.58 9.93
C LYS A 54 0.02 8.14 8.53
N SER A 55 0.47 7.40 7.53
CA SER A 55 0.26 7.78 6.15
C SER A 55 -1.24 7.60 5.94
N GLU A 56 -1.97 8.72 5.83
CA GLU A 56 -3.27 8.68 5.17
C GLU A 56 -3.04 7.93 3.87
N ASN A 57 -3.70 6.79 3.75
CA ASN A 57 -3.43 5.84 2.69
C ASN A 57 -3.79 6.54 1.36
N ARG A 58 -2.78 7.10 0.68
CA ARG A 58 -2.98 7.92 -0.53
C ARG A 58 -3.55 7.12 -1.70
N PHE A 59 -3.58 5.80 -1.55
CA PHE A 59 -4.21 4.88 -2.47
C PHE A 59 -5.39 4.21 -1.75
N PRO A 60 -6.64 4.39 -2.23
CA PRO A 60 -7.77 3.67 -1.67
C PRO A 60 -7.52 2.16 -1.83
N ARG A 61 -7.96 1.38 -0.84
CA ARG A 61 -7.86 -0.07 -0.92
C ARG A 61 -8.80 -0.56 -2.03
N PRO A 62 -8.34 -1.31 -3.03
CA PRO A 62 -9.22 -1.83 -4.06
C PRO A 62 -10.20 -2.86 -3.50
N GLU A 63 -11.36 -2.99 -4.13
CA GLU A 63 -12.25 -4.13 -3.92
C GLU A 63 -11.79 -5.31 -4.79
N TRP A 64 -11.61 -6.47 -4.18
CA TRP A 64 -11.09 -7.66 -4.88
C TRP A 64 -12.23 -8.44 -5.57
N PRO A 65 -12.00 -9.04 -6.75
CA PRO A 65 -10.75 -9.06 -7.52
C PRO A 65 -10.59 -7.84 -8.45
N VAL A 66 -9.34 -7.41 -8.68
CA VAL A 66 -9.01 -6.34 -9.64
C VAL A 66 -8.28 -6.86 -10.86
N ASN A 67 -8.40 -6.14 -11.96
CA ASN A 67 -7.62 -6.34 -13.18
C ASN A 67 -6.46 -5.34 -13.23
N LEU A 68 -5.31 -5.74 -12.69
CA LEU A 68 -4.12 -4.87 -12.65
C LEU A 68 -3.71 -4.33 -14.03
N LYS A 69 -3.94 -5.09 -15.11
CA LYS A 69 -3.56 -4.63 -16.46
C LYS A 69 -4.39 -3.43 -16.91
N GLU A 70 -5.67 -3.41 -16.54
CA GLU A 70 -6.60 -2.33 -16.85
C GLU A 70 -6.29 -1.09 -16.02
N GLU A 71 -6.08 -1.24 -14.71
CA GLU A 71 -5.70 -0.11 -13.85
C GLU A 71 -4.40 0.58 -14.30
N VAL A 72 -3.39 -0.21 -14.69
CA VAL A 72 -2.14 0.34 -15.21
C VAL A 72 -2.38 1.07 -16.53
N GLN A 73 -3.22 0.52 -17.41
CA GLN A 73 -3.54 1.15 -18.69
C GLN A 73 -4.28 2.49 -18.50
N ASP A 74 -5.27 2.54 -17.60
CA ASP A 74 -6.01 3.77 -17.29
C ASP A 74 -5.09 4.84 -16.71
N LEU A 75 -4.19 4.44 -15.79
CA LEU A 75 -3.21 5.35 -15.21
C LEU A 75 -2.22 5.86 -16.27
N GLU A 76 -1.75 4.99 -17.17
CA GLU A 76 -0.89 5.37 -18.29
C GLU A 76 -1.60 6.41 -19.17
N GLU A 77 -2.84 6.15 -19.59
CA GLU A 77 -3.63 7.07 -20.42
C GLU A 77 -3.80 8.43 -19.76
N GLN A 78 -4.24 8.46 -18.49
CA GLN A 78 -4.44 9.69 -17.73
C GLN A 78 -3.14 10.52 -17.62
N ARG A 79 -2.00 9.87 -17.34
CA ARG A 79 -0.72 10.57 -17.21
C ARG A 79 -0.21 11.10 -18.54
N LEU A 80 -0.40 10.36 -19.63
CA LEU A 80 -0.03 10.81 -20.97
C LEU A 80 -0.84 12.03 -21.39
N LEU A 81 -2.17 12.00 -21.18
CA LEU A 81 -3.05 13.13 -21.50
C LEU A 81 -2.72 14.36 -20.65
N GLN A 82 -2.55 14.19 -19.34
CA GLN A 82 -2.19 15.28 -18.45
C GLN A 82 -0.83 15.89 -18.81
N ALA A 83 0.18 15.07 -19.10
CA ALA A 83 1.49 15.57 -19.52
C ALA A 83 1.45 16.31 -20.86
N LEU A 84 0.54 15.92 -21.77
CA LEU A 84 0.32 16.64 -23.03
C LEU A 84 -0.39 17.97 -22.81
N GLU A 85 -1.38 18.02 -21.92
CA GLU A 85 -2.05 19.26 -21.57
C GLU A 85 -1.07 20.28 -20.98
N GLU A 86 -0.26 19.85 -19.99
CA GLU A 86 0.76 20.67 -19.34
C GLU A 86 1.90 21.09 -20.30
N SER A 87 2.14 20.30 -21.35
CA SER A 87 3.16 20.61 -22.36
C SER A 87 2.64 21.34 -23.60
N GLU A 88 1.37 21.76 -23.60
CA GLU A 88 0.69 22.38 -24.75
C GLU A 88 0.73 21.51 -26.02
N GLY A 89 0.67 20.18 -25.85
CA GLY A 89 0.72 19.20 -26.93
C GLY A 89 2.12 18.84 -27.42
N HIS A 90 3.18 19.42 -26.84
CA HIS A 90 4.56 19.08 -27.20
C HIS A 90 4.94 17.72 -26.61
N GLN A 91 4.88 16.66 -27.43
CA GLN A 91 5.16 15.28 -27.00
C GLN A 91 6.57 15.07 -26.43
N GLY A 92 7.58 15.82 -26.90
CA GLY A 92 8.93 15.78 -26.34
C GLY A 92 8.95 16.25 -24.88
N ASN A 93 8.39 17.43 -24.62
CA ASN A 93 8.28 17.99 -23.28
C ASN A 93 7.37 17.14 -22.38
N ALA A 94 6.30 16.54 -22.92
CA ALA A 94 5.43 15.61 -22.18
C ALA A 94 6.21 14.36 -21.73
N ALA A 95 7.09 13.84 -22.59
CA ALA A 95 7.97 12.72 -22.22
C ALA A 95 8.91 13.11 -21.08
N GLU A 96 9.49 14.32 -21.10
CA GLU A 96 10.34 14.83 -20.02
C GLU A 96 9.58 14.97 -18.70
N LEU A 97 8.34 15.50 -18.72
CA LEU A 97 7.48 15.61 -17.53
C LEU A 97 7.21 14.24 -16.89
N LEU A 98 7.09 13.19 -17.70
CA LEU A 98 6.89 11.82 -17.25
C LEU A 98 8.19 11.06 -17.00
N SER A 99 9.36 11.70 -17.17
CA SER A 99 10.68 11.05 -17.08
C SER A 99 10.83 9.84 -18.01
N LEU A 100 10.24 9.94 -19.21
CA LEU A 100 10.31 8.94 -20.26
C LEU A 100 11.20 9.43 -21.40
N SER A 101 11.81 8.49 -22.14
CA SER A 101 12.33 8.82 -23.46
C SER A 101 11.19 9.15 -24.42
N TYR A 102 11.49 9.93 -25.45
CA TYR A 102 10.51 10.27 -26.48
C TYR A 102 9.91 9.02 -27.15
N ASP A 103 10.73 7.99 -27.42
CA ASP A 103 10.26 6.74 -28.04
C ASP A 103 9.35 5.94 -27.09
N GLN A 104 9.65 5.90 -25.79
CA GLN A 104 8.79 5.28 -24.78
C GLN A 104 7.43 5.98 -24.72
N PHE A 105 7.44 7.31 -24.64
CA PHE A 105 6.22 8.12 -24.65
C PHE A 105 5.38 7.82 -25.90
N ARG A 106 5.99 7.86 -27.08
CA ARG A 106 5.28 7.58 -28.34
C ARG A 106 4.71 6.17 -28.41
N GLY A 107 5.42 5.18 -27.88
CA GLY A 107 4.96 3.80 -27.80
C GLY A 107 3.71 3.68 -26.95
N LEU A 108 3.74 4.26 -25.75
CA LEU A 108 2.60 4.28 -24.83
C LEU A 108 1.43 5.09 -25.40
N TYR A 109 1.70 6.25 -26.00
CA TYR A 109 0.68 7.10 -26.61
C TYR A 109 -0.08 6.36 -27.73
N ARG A 110 0.61 5.65 -28.61
CA ARG A 110 -0.02 4.86 -29.68
C ARG A 110 -0.80 3.65 -29.17
N LYS A 111 -0.31 3.03 -28.09
CA LYS A 111 -0.97 1.87 -27.46
C LYS A 111 -2.29 2.28 -26.82
N ASN A 112 -2.30 3.41 -26.10
CA ASN A 112 -3.40 3.80 -25.24
C ASN A 112 -4.39 4.78 -25.90
N LEU A 113 -3.96 5.59 -26.88
CA LEU A 113 -4.80 6.61 -27.54
C LEU A 113 -4.77 6.43 -29.07
N PRO A 114 -5.47 5.41 -29.62
CA PRO A 114 -5.57 5.24 -31.06
C PRO A 114 -6.22 6.47 -31.70
N ALA A 115 -5.67 6.92 -32.83
CA ALA A 115 -6.16 8.08 -33.57
C ALA A 115 -7.66 7.95 -33.88
N SER A 116 -8.45 8.95 -33.47
CA SER A 116 -9.81 9.17 -33.97
C SER A 116 -9.81 9.58 -35.43
#